data_AF-A0A2Z3IY07-F1
#
_entry.id   AF-A0A2Z3IY07-F1
#
_cell.length_a   1.000
_cell.length_b   1.000
_cell.length_c   1.000
_cell.angle_alpha   90.00
_cell.angle_beta   90.00
_cell.angle_gamma   90.00
#
_symmetry.space_group_name_H-M   'P 1'
#
loop_
_entity.id
_entity.type
_entity.pdbx_description
1 polymer ?
#
loop_
_entity_poly.entity_id
_entity_poly.type
_entity_poly.pdbx_seq_one_letter_code
_entity_poly.pdbx_strand_id
1 'polypeptide(L)'
;MPIGHIGPAHVHGGHVITGEIKSQIDRIWDMFWSGGISNPLEVIEQMTYLLFIKRLDELQTVREKKASRLGRSVDKPIFGLDQQHLRWSVFHELGDAQKLYNTVADEVFPFIKTLGEGAGRDGADATYSAHMKDARFTIPSPALLARVVDALDAVPMDDRDTKGDVYEYMLSKIASAGQNGQFRTPRHIIKLMVDMTAPTPADTICDPACGTAGFLVAASEYLTEHHQAEIYASEDAAHRFNHDTFHGFDFDSTMLRIGSMNMLLHGVENPAIENRDSLSESHAAVAGEFSLVLANPPFAGSLDYDSTAKDLQAMVRTKKTELLFISLFLRLLKPGGRAAVIVPDGVLFGSSKAHKSLRKTLIEDQKLEAV
;
A
#
# COMPACT_ATOMS: atom_id res chain seq x y z
N MET A 1 -49.06 -18.18 2.62
CA MET A 1 -47.88 -17.80 1.81
C MET A 1 -46.65 -18.27 2.56
N PRO A 2 -45.84 -19.18 2.00
CA PRO A 2 -44.72 -19.76 2.73
C PRO A 2 -43.54 -18.79 2.77
N ILE A 3 -42.84 -18.90 3.88
CA ILE A 3 -41.72 -18.07 4.34
C ILE A 3 -40.50 -18.48 3.51
N GLY A 4 -39.95 -17.54 2.74
CA GLY A 4 -38.79 -17.78 1.88
C GLY A 4 -37.54 -18.05 2.70
N HIS A 5 -36.97 -19.24 2.53
CA HIS A 5 -35.60 -19.56 2.93
C HIS A 5 -34.63 -18.62 2.21
N ILE A 6 -33.95 -17.77 2.97
CA ILE A 6 -32.75 -17.07 2.53
C ILE A 6 -31.63 -18.11 2.61
N GLY A 7 -31.19 -18.59 1.44
CA GLY A 7 -30.03 -19.48 1.34
C GLY A 7 -28.76 -18.78 1.85
N PRO A 8 -27.72 -19.54 2.26
CA PRO A 8 -26.51 -18.95 2.78
C PRO A 8 -25.85 -18.10 1.70
N ALA A 9 -25.43 -16.89 2.08
CA ALA A 9 -24.56 -16.05 1.28
C ALA A 9 -23.32 -16.86 0.87
N HIS A 10 -23.00 -16.86 -0.42
CA HIS A 10 -21.77 -17.45 -0.92
C HIS A 10 -20.58 -16.78 -0.23
N VAL A 11 -19.92 -17.53 0.63
CA VAL A 11 -18.60 -17.19 1.17
C VAL A 11 -17.62 -17.31 0.00
N HIS A 12 -17.21 -16.19 -0.59
CA HIS A 12 -16.05 -16.15 -1.50
C HIS A 12 -14.77 -16.18 -0.66
N GLY A 13 -14.51 -17.33 -0.05
CA GLY A 13 -13.24 -17.63 0.60
C GLY A 13 -12.35 -18.44 -0.33
N GLY A 14 -11.21 -17.88 -0.73
CA GLY A 14 -10.10 -18.64 -1.32
C GLY A 14 -9.26 -17.81 -2.29
N HIS A 15 -8.03 -17.52 -1.91
CA HIS A 15 -6.98 -16.90 -2.74
C HIS A 15 -7.03 -17.36 -4.20
N VAL A 16 -7.04 -16.38 -5.11
CA VAL A 16 -7.25 -16.59 -6.56
C VAL A 16 -5.94 -16.99 -7.25
N ILE A 17 -4.78 -16.86 -6.59
CA ILE A 17 -3.51 -17.32 -7.17
C ILE A 17 -3.47 -18.84 -7.30
N THR A 18 -3.49 -19.29 -8.55
CA THR A 18 -3.20 -20.67 -8.95
C THR A 18 -1.70 -20.98 -8.82
N GLY A 19 -1.35 -22.27 -8.73
CA GLY A 19 0.06 -22.69 -8.75
C GLY A 19 0.80 -22.29 -10.04
N GLU A 20 0.07 -22.10 -11.14
CA GLU A 20 0.60 -21.63 -12.41
C GLU A 20 1.04 -20.17 -12.35
N ILE A 21 0.20 -19.29 -11.78
CA ILE A 21 0.54 -17.87 -11.59
C ILE A 21 1.75 -17.73 -10.66
N LYS A 22 1.82 -18.49 -9.56
CA LYS A 22 3.02 -18.51 -8.69
C LYS A 22 4.27 -18.87 -9.47
N SER A 23 4.17 -19.90 -10.32
CA SER A 23 5.28 -20.37 -11.15
C SER A 23 5.67 -19.35 -12.24
N GLN A 24 4.75 -18.53 -12.74
CA GLN A 24 5.08 -17.40 -13.62
C GLN A 24 5.86 -16.32 -12.86
N ILE A 25 5.42 -15.94 -11.67
CA ILE A 25 6.10 -14.95 -10.83
C ILE A 25 7.48 -15.43 -10.40
N ASP A 26 7.60 -16.70 -9.99
CA ASP A 26 8.88 -17.30 -9.62
C ASP A 26 9.87 -17.26 -10.79
N ARG A 27 9.39 -17.53 -12.02
CA ARG A 27 10.22 -17.39 -13.21
C ARG A 27 10.70 -15.96 -13.42
N ILE A 28 9.85 -14.96 -13.24
CA ILE A 28 10.26 -13.55 -13.39
C ILE A 28 11.33 -13.21 -12.35
N TRP A 29 11.15 -13.64 -11.11
CA TRP A 29 12.14 -13.47 -10.04
C TRP A 29 13.50 -14.09 -10.41
N ASP A 30 13.49 -15.32 -10.92
CA ASP A 30 14.71 -16.01 -11.38
C ASP A 30 15.37 -15.30 -12.58
N MET A 31 14.60 -14.64 -13.44
CA MET A 31 15.14 -13.81 -14.53
C MET A 31 15.95 -12.63 -13.98
N PHE A 32 15.42 -11.91 -12.99
CA PHE A 32 16.14 -10.82 -12.34
C PHE A 32 17.43 -11.33 -11.66
N TRP A 33 17.33 -12.43 -10.92
CA TRP A 33 18.48 -13.03 -10.25
C TRP A 33 19.58 -13.44 -11.23
N SER A 34 19.21 -14.18 -12.28
CA SER A 34 20.16 -14.62 -13.33
C SER A 34 20.67 -13.47 -14.20
N GLY A 35 19.91 -12.38 -14.30
CA GLY A 35 20.28 -11.16 -15.01
C GLY A 35 21.16 -10.19 -14.21
N GLY A 36 21.52 -10.54 -12.97
CA GLY A 36 22.49 -9.80 -12.16
C GLY A 36 21.91 -8.92 -11.05
N ILE A 37 20.60 -8.95 -10.81
CA ILE A 37 19.95 -8.24 -9.69
C ILE A 37 19.67 -9.26 -8.58
N SER A 38 20.52 -9.27 -7.55
CA SER A 38 20.42 -10.19 -6.43
C SER A 38 19.72 -9.61 -5.20
N ASN A 39 19.46 -8.29 -5.16
CA ASN A 39 18.76 -7.66 -4.05
C ASN A 39 17.22 -7.80 -4.23
N PRO A 40 16.51 -8.53 -3.34
CA PRO A 40 15.06 -8.71 -3.44
C PRO A 40 14.25 -7.41 -3.49
N LEU A 41 14.69 -6.38 -2.76
CA LEU A 41 14.01 -5.09 -2.76
C LEU A 41 14.14 -4.41 -4.13
N GLU A 42 15.32 -4.49 -4.74
CA GLU A 42 15.54 -3.92 -6.07
C GLU A 42 14.69 -4.62 -7.14
N VAL A 43 14.58 -5.96 -7.07
CA VAL A 43 13.68 -6.72 -7.96
C VAL A 43 12.25 -6.21 -7.86
N ILE A 44 11.73 -6.08 -6.63
CA ILE A 44 10.36 -5.58 -6.41
C ILE A 44 10.18 -4.16 -6.88
N GLU A 45 11.16 -3.27 -6.68
CA GLU A 45 11.09 -1.91 -7.20
C GLU A 45 10.99 -1.88 -8.72
N GLN A 46 11.86 -2.61 -9.44
CA GLN A 46 11.83 -2.64 -10.90
C GLN A 46 10.52 -3.25 -11.43
N MET A 47 10.03 -4.33 -10.81
CA MET A 47 8.73 -4.92 -11.14
C MET A 47 7.57 -3.97 -10.86
N THR A 48 7.62 -3.20 -9.77
CA THR A 48 6.62 -2.21 -9.39
C THR A 48 6.49 -1.15 -10.48
N TYR A 49 7.59 -0.66 -11.05
CA TYR A 49 7.54 0.33 -12.14
C TYR A 49 6.88 -0.23 -13.41
N LEU A 50 7.20 -1.48 -13.78
CA LEU A 50 6.62 -2.14 -14.96
C LEU A 50 5.12 -2.40 -14.78
N LEU A 51 4.71 -2.87 -13.60
CA LEU A 51 3.30 -3.06 -13.28
C LEU A 51 2.54 -1.74 -13.21
N PHE A 52 3.20 -0.65 -12.80
CA PHE A 52 2.59 0.66 -12.73
C PHE A 52 2.25 1.18 -14.12
N ILE A 53 3.19 1.15 -15.07
CA ILE A 53 2.88 1.59 -16.44
C ILE A 53 1.85 0.69 -17.12
N LYS A 54 1.87 -0.63 -16.85
CA LYS A 54 0.80 -1.55 -17.30
C LYS A 54 -0.56 -1.10 -16.76
N ARG A 55 -0.64 -0.79 -15.47
CA ARG A 55 -1.87 -0.32 -14.81
C ARG A 55 -2.37 1.01 -15.36
N LEU A 56 -1.47 1.96 -15.60
CA LEU A 56 -1.83 3.25 -16.20
C LEU A 56 -2.45 3.08 -17.58
N ASP A 57 -1.89 2.19 -18.41
CA ASP A 57 -2.44 1.90 -19.73
C ASP A 57 -3.83 1.25 -19.69
N GLU A 58 -4.06 0.34 -18.74
CA GLU A 58 -5.39 -0.23 -18.51
C GLU A 58 -6.41 0.84 -18.09
N LEU A 59 -6.04 1.73 -17.17
CA LEU A 59 -6.90 2.82 -16.72
C LEU A 59 -7.24 3.77 -17.88
N GLN A 60 -6.25 4.12 -18.70
CA GLN A 60 -6.45 4.89 -19.93
C GLN A 60 -7.44 4.18 -20.86
N THR A 61 -7.26 2.88 -21.08
CA THR A 61 -8.15 2.06 -21.92
C THR A 61 -9.59 2.03 -21.40
N VAL A 62 -9.78 1.97 -20.08
CA VAL A 62 -11.10 2.06 -19.46
C VAL A 62 -11.73 3.45 -19.68
N ARG A 63 -10.96 4.53 -19.52
CA ARG A 63 -11.41 5.91 -19.77
C ARG A 63 -11.79 6.10 -21.24
N GLU A 64 -11.01 5.58 -22.18
CA GLU A 64 -11.29 5.58 -23.62
C GLU A 64 -12.58 4.84 -23.97
N LYS A 65 -12.78 3.63 -23.42
CA LYS A 65 -14.01 2.85 -23.60
C LYS A 65 -15.24 3.58 -23.05
N LYS A 66 -15.12 4.22 -21.88
CA LYS A 66 -16.21 5.03 -21.28
C LYS A 66 -16.54 6.25 -22.15
N ALA A 67 -15.52 6.99 -22.59
CA ALA A 67 -15.69 8.18 -23.43
C ALA A 67 -16.33 7.84 -24.79
N SER A 68 -15.86 6.76 -25.44
CA SER A 68 -16.42 6.25 -26.68
C SER A 68 -17.90 5.86 -26.55
N ARG A 69 -18.27 5.15 -25.48
CA ARG A 69 -19.68 4.80 -25.20
C ARG A 69 -20.58 6.03 -24.96
N LEU A 70 -20.03 7.10 -24.38
CA LEU A 70 -20.75 8.34 -24.11
C LEU A 70 -20.71 9.33 -25.28
N GLY A 71 -19.97 9.04 -26.36
CA GLY A 71 -19.76 9.94 -27.49
C GLY A 71 -19.04 11.24 -27.12
N ARG A 72 -18.14 11.19 -26.12
CA ARG A 72 -17.38 12.35 -25.62
C ARG A 72 -15.88 12.14 -25.76
N SER A 73 -15.10 13.21 -25.64
CA SER A 73 -13.65 13.13 -25.48
C SER A 73 -13.29 12.48 -24.14
N VAL A 74 -12.11 11.86 -24.08
CA VAL A 74 -11.56 11.34 -22.83
C VAL A 74 -11.32 12.51 -21.88
N ASP A 75 -11.96 12.47 -20.72
CA ASP A 75 -11.71 13.43 -19.65
C ASP A 75 -10.42 13.05 -18.93
N LYS A 76 -9.52 14.02 -18.72
CA LYS A 76 -8.20 13.87 -18.11
C LYS A 76 -7.45 12.61 -18.58
N PRO A 77 -6.99 12.56 -19.85
CA PRO A 77 -6.21 11.42 -20.34
C PRO A 77 -4.90 11.28 -19.55
N ILE A 78 -4.51 10.04 -19.26
CA ILE A 78 -3.24 9.71 -18.60
C ILE A 78 -2.07 9.94 -19.57
N PHE A 79 -2.27 9.53 -20.82
CA PHE A 79 -1.29 9.68 -21.89
C PHE A 79 -1.77 10.73 -22.88
N GLY A 80 -0.95 11.75 -23.11
CA GLY A 80 -1.13 12.70 -24.20
C GLY A 80 -1.13 12.05 -25.58
N LEU A 81 -1.56 12.79 -26.60
CA LEU A 81 -1.58 12.30 -27.99
C LEU A 81 -0.18 11.97 -28.52
N ASP A 82 0.83 12.69 -28.04
CA ASP A 82 2.25 12.50 -28.33
C ASP A 82 2.94 11.46 -27.43
N GLN A 83 2.23 10.92 -26.44
CA GLN A 83 2.75 9.96 -25.45
C GLN A 83 2.20 8.55 -25.65
N GLN A 84 1.49 8.29 -26.75
CA GLN A 84 0.86 6.99 -26.99
C GLN A 84 1.89 5.84 -27.09
N HIS A 85 3.13 6.13 -27.51
CA HIS A 85 4.22 5.14 -27.56
C HIS A 85 4.70 4.69 -26.17
N LEU A 86 4.35 5.43 -25.11
CA LEU A 86 4.70 5.09 -23.72
C LEU A 86 3.74 4.07 -23.10
N ARG A 87 2.64 3.73 -23.78
CA ARG A 87 1.64 2.79 -23.30
C ARG A 87 2.17 1.36 -23.35
N TRP A 88 1.87 0.56 -22.31
CA TRP A 88 2.24 -0.85 -22.25
C TRP A 88 1.83 -1.60 -23.52
N SER A 89 0.56 -1.46 -23.91
CA SER A 89 -0.05 -2.01 -25.13
C SER A 89 0.67 -1.65 -26.44
N VAL A 90 1.58 -0.67 -26.43
CA VAL A 90 2.36 -0.28 -27.61
C VAL A 90 3.80 -0.75 -27.49
N PHE A 91 4.51 -0.43 -26.40
CA PHE A 91 5.94 -0.70 -26.34
C PHE A 91 6.25 -2.20 -26.18
N HIS A 92 5.36 -2.99 -25.57
CA HIS A 92 5.61 -4.43 -25.38
C HIS A 92 5.67 -5.19 -26.72
N GLU A 93 5.04 -4.66 -27.78
CA GLU A 93 5.03 -5.24 -29.13
C GLU A 93 6.20 -4.79 -30.03
N LEU A 94 7.14 -3.99 -29.53
CA LEU A 94 8.22 -3.44 -30.36
C LEU A 94 9.12 -4.51 -31.01
N GLY A 95 9.23 -5.70 -30.41
CA GLY A 95 9.99 -6.85 -30.92
C GLY A 95 11.52 -6.67 -30.94
N ASP A 96 12.03 -5.45 -30.78
CA ASP A 96 13.45 -5.12 -30.66
C ASP A 96 13.77 -4.79 -29.19
N ALA A 97 14.57 -5.64 -28.55
CA ALA A 97 14.95 -5.49 -27.14
C ALA A 97 15.67 -4.16 -26.86
N GLN A 98 16.54 -3.70 -27.77
CA GLN A 98 17.27 -2.44 -27.57
C GLN A 98 16.33 -1.24 -27.67
N LYS A 99 15.41 -1.27 -28.64
CA LYS A 99 14.41 -0.22 -28.77
C LYS A 99 13.46 -0.18 -27.57
N LEU A 100 12.97 -1.34 -27.13
CA LEU A 100 12.17 -1.48 -25.91
C LEU A 100 12.91 -0.90 -24.70
N TYR A 101 14.19 -1.24 -24.54
CA TYR A 101 15.01 -0.74 -23.45
C TYR A 101 15.13 0.77 -23.45
N ASN A 102 15.43 1.38 -24.60
CA ASN A 102 15.53 2.83 -24.71
C ASN A 102 14.17 3.49 -24.41
N THR A 103 13.08 3.00 -24.98
CA THR A 103 11.73 3.53 -24.70
C THR A 103 11.38 3.41 -23.22
N VAL A 104 11.67 2.28 -22.57
CA VAL A 104 11.34 2.10 -21.15
C VAL A 104 12.23 2.94 -20.24
N ALA A 105 13.55 2.91 -20.45
CA ALA A 105 14.52 3.56 -19.58
C ALA A 105 14.55 5.08 -19.77
N ASP A 106 14.48 5.56 -21.01
CA ASP A 106 14.70 6.96 -21.37
C ASP A 106 13.40 7.77 -21.51
N GLU A 107 12.24 7.11 -21.67
CA GLU A 107 10.96 7.79 -21.90
C GLU A 107 9.88 7.40 -20.89
N VAL A 108 9.55 6.11 -20.78
CA VAL A 108 8.49 5.61 -19.88
C VAL A 108 8.86 5.87 -18.42
N PHE A 109 10.08 5.55 -18.00
CA PHE A 109 10.49 5.73 -16.61
C PHE A 109 10.49 7.21 -16.20
N PRO A 110 11.05 8.16 -16.99
CA PRO A 110 10.87 9.59 -16.74
C PRO A 110 9.41 10.06 -16.73
N PHE A 111 8.55 9.52 -17.60
CA PHE A 111 7.12 9.82 -17.60
C PHE A 111 6.45 9.41 -16.29
N ILE A 112 6.71 8.19 -15.81
CA ILE A 112 6.21 7.71 -14.51
C ILE A 112 6.66 8.63 -13.36
N LYS A 113 7.91 9.10 -13.38
CA LYS A 113 8.44 10.00 -12.34
C LYS A 113 7.78 11.38 -12.31
N THR A 114 7.25 11.84 -13.44
CA THR A 114 6.70 13.20 -13.61
C THR A 114 5.17 13.24 -13.64
N LEU A 115 4.51 12.10 -13.52
CA LEU A 115 3.05 11.93 -13.68
C LEU A 115 2.21 12.87 -12.80
N GLY A 116 2.71 13.27 -11.61
CA GLY A 116 2.01 14.18 -10.70
C GLY A 116 2.48 15.64 -10.71
N GLU A 117 3.41 16.02 -11.60
CA GLU A 117 3.79 17.42 -11.80
C GLU A 117 2.88 18.14 -12.83
N GLY A 118 2.23 17.40 -13.74
CA GLY A 118 1.43 17.93 -14.85
C GLY A 118 -0.08 17.69 -14.77
N ALA A 119 -0.54 16.67 -14.05
CA ALA A 119 -1.96 16.47 -13.80
C ALA A 119 -2.39 17.39 -12.65
N GLY A 120 -3.40 18.24 -12.87
CA GLY A 120 -3.99 19.05 -11.79
C GLY A 120 -4.26 18.19 -10.55
N ARG A 121 -4.05 18.77 -9.36
CA ARG A 121 -3.95 18.17 -8.01
C ARG A 121 -5.04 17.17 -7.55
N ASP A 122 -5.95 16.76 -8.42
CA ASP A 122 -7.05 15.85 -8.14
C ASP A 122 -6.87 14.55 -8.96
N GLY A 123 -6.15 13.58 -8.38
CA GLY A 123 -6.02 12.22 -8.90
C GLY A 123 -4.96 11.37 -8.19
N ALA A 124 -5.06 10.04 -8.37
CA ALA A 124 -4.11 8.99 -7.96
C ALA A 124 -2.62 9.32 -8.22
N ASP A 125 -2.39 10.12 -9.25
CA ASP A 125 -1.08 10.40 -9.84
C ASP A 125 -0.19 11.27 -8.91
N ALA A 126 -0.81 12.08 -8.05
CA ALA A 126 -0.10 13.02 -7.19
C ALA A 126 0.70 12.30 -6.08
N THR A 127 0.07 11.37 -5.35
CA THR A 127 0.72 10.69 -4.22
C THR A 127 1.83 9.76 -4.69
N TYR A 128 1.61 9.01 -5.76
CA TYR A 128 2.63 8.11 -6.30
C TYR A 128 3.85 8.86 -6.86
N SER A 129 3.63 9.96 -7.60
CA SER A 129 4.72 10.75 -8.17
C SER A 129 5.69 11.32 -7.11
N ALA A 130 5.17 11.70 -5.94
CA ALA A 130 5.99 12.21 -4.84
C ALA A 130 7.03 11.18 -4.38
N HIS A 131 6.65 9.90 -4.35
CA HIS A 131 7.54 8.80 -3.97
C HIS A 131 8.47 8.34 -5.11
N MET A 132 8.17 8.72 -6.36
CA MET A 132 8.97 8.39 -7.55
C MET A 132 10.16 9.33 -7.78
N LYS A 133 10.22 10.50 -7.12
CA LYS A 133 11.25 11.53 -7.38
C LYS A 133 12.69 10.97 -7.40
N ASP A 134 13.02 10.12 -6.43
CA ASP A 134 14.36 9.53 -6.28
C ASP A 134 14.46 8.09 -6.83
N ALA A 135 13.41 7.60 -7.49
CA ALA A 135 13.39 6.29 -8.11
C ALA A 135 14.47 6.19 -9.20
N ARG A 136 15.05 4.99 -9.33
CA ARG A 136 16.07 4.64 -10.33
C ARG A 136 15.65 3.40 -11.11
N PHE A 137 15.84 3.46 -12.42
CA PHE A 137 15.77 2.29 -13.28
C PHE A 137 17.12 1.57 -13.25
N THR A 138 17.12 0.28 -12.92
CA THR A 138 18.37 -0.48 -12.68
C THR A 138 18.46 -1.79 -13.44
N ILE A 139 17.48 -2.10 -14.30
CA ILE A 139 17.53 -3.30 -15.14
C ILE A 139 18.77 -3.22 -16.05
N PRO A 140 19.74 -4.15 -15.95
CA PRO A 140 21.08 -3.92 -16.49
C PRO A 140 21.21 -4.18 -18.00
N SER A 141 20.24 -4.83 -18.63
CA SER A 141 20.35 -5.17 -20.06
C SER A 141 19.01 -5.16 -20.80
N PRO A 142 19.03 -4.84 -22.12
CA PRO A 142 17.86 -4.96 -23.00
C PRO A 142 17.24 -6.36 -23.02
N ALA A 143 18.07 -7.40 -23.04
CA ALA A 143 17.61 -8.78 -23.09
C ALA A 143 16.86 -9.19 -21.81
N LEU A 144 17.32 -8.72 -20.64
CA LEU A 144 16.61 -8.97 -19.38
C LEU A 144 15.25 -8.26 -19.38
N LEU A 145 15.22 -6.97 -19.74
CA LEU A 145 13.98 -6.21 -19.77
C LEU A 145 12.94 -6.87 -20.69
N ALA A 146 13.32 -7.23 -21.93
CA ALA A 146 12.41 -7.87 -22.89
C ALA A 146 11.78 -9.14 -22.31
N ARG A 147 12.60 -10.03 -21.74
CA ARG A 147 12.11 -11.27 -21.11
C ARG A 147 11.16 -11.01 -19.95
N VAL A 148 11.43 -9.99 -19.13
CA VAL A 148 10.57 -9.63 -17.99
C VAL A 148 9.26 -9.03 -18.47
N VAL A 149 9.28 -8.15 -19.48
CA VAL A 149 8.09 -7.55 -20.09
C VAL A 149 7.20 -8.64 -20.69
N ASP A 150 7.76 -9.55 -21.51
CA ASP A 150 7.03 -10.67 -22.10
C ASP A 150 6.40 -11.57 -21.02
N ALA A 151 7.17 -11.87 -19.97
CA ALA A 151 6.69 -12.72 -18.88
C ALA A 151 5.58 -12.04 -18.07
N LEU A 152 5.67 -10.73 -17.80
CA LEU A 152 4.64 -9.94 -17.13
C LEU A 152 3.39 -9.77 -17.99
N ASP A 153 3.54 -9.70 -19.31
CA ASP A 153 2.42 -9.62 -20.24
C ASP A 153 1.57 -10.89 -20.21
N ALA A 154 2.24 -12.05 -20.15
CA ALA A 154 1.61 -13.36 -20.05
C ALA A 154 0.95 -13.67 -18.68
N VAL A 155 1.13 -12.83 -17.66
CA VAL A 155 0.41 -12.99 -16.39
C VAL A 155 -1.02 -12.47 -16.58
N PRO A 156 -2.05 -13.30 -16.31
CA PRO A 156 -3.44 -12.87 -16.43
C PRO A 156 -3.74 -11.81 -15.36
N MET A 157 -3.86 -10.58 -15.83
CA MET A 157 -4.07 -9.39 -15.01
C MET A 157 -5.39 -8.72 -15.42
N ASP A 158 -6.45 -9.48 -15.68
CA ASP A 158 -7.74 -8.89 -16.09
C ASP A 158 -8.60 -8.49 -14.89
N ASP A 159 -8.42 -9.19 -13.77
CA ASP A 159 -9.19 -9.02 -12.54
C ASP A 159 -8.38 -8.26 -11.46
N ARG A 160 -9.07 -7.41 -10.69
CA ARG A 160 -8.47 -6.58 -9.62
C ARG A 160 -7.94 -7.46 -8.50
N ASP A 161 -8.70 -8.46 -8.09
CA ASP A 161 -8.32 -9.34 -6.97
C ASP A 161 -7.07 -10.14 -7.36
N THR A 162 -7.02 -10.64 -8.60
CA THR A 162 -5.85 -11.34 -9.15
C THR A 162 -4.58 -10.46 -9.16
N LYS A 163 -4.68 -9.17 -9.51
CA LYS A 163 -3.53 -8.23 -9.50
C LYS A 163 -2.97 -8.02 -8.11
N GLY A 164 -3.87 -7.73 -7.17
CA GLY A 164 -3.51 -7.49 -5.78
C GLY A 164 -2.84 -8.72 -5.16
N ASP A 165 -3.46 -9.89 -5.34
CA ASP A 165 -2.93 -11.16 -4.90
C ASP A 165 -1.53 -11.43 -5.49
N VAL A 166 -1.33 -11.22 -6.81
CA VAL A 166 -0.02 -11.38 -7.47
C VAL A 166 1.03 -10.48 -6.84
N TYR A 167 0.68 -9.21 -6.58
CA TYR A 167 1.58 -8.27 -5.93
C TYR A 167 1.92 -8.68 -4.49
N GLU A 168 0.94 -9.10 -3.70
CA GLU A 168 1.18 -9.62 -2.35
C GLU A 168 2.05 -10.89 -2.36
N TYR A 169 1.88 -11.78 -3.35
CA TYR A 169 2.75 -12.94 -3.50
C TYR A 169 4.19 -12.52 -3.78
N MET A 170 4.41 -11.54 -4.66
CA MET A 170 5.74 -10.98 -4.90
C MET A 170 6.34 -10.38 -3.62
N LEU A 171 5.56 -9.60 -2.87
CA LEU A 171 6.02 -9.03 -1.58
C LEU A 171 6.36 -10.11 -0.55
N SER A 172 5.66 -11.25 -0.56
CA SER A 172 5.95 -12.37 0.34
C SER A 172 7.34 -12.99 0.12
N LYS A 173 7.91 -12.85 -1.09
CA LYS A 173 9.27 -13.30 -1.40
C LYS A 173 10.34 -12.46 -0.70
N ILE A 174 10.11 -11.16 -0.50
CA ILE A 174 11.02 -10.30 0.30
C ILE A 174 11.07 -10.81 1.75
N ALA A 175 9.92 -11.08 2.36
CA ALA A 175 9.83 -11.51 3.75
C ALA A 175 10.58 -12.83 4.02
N SER A 176 10.65 -13.70 3.01
CA SER A 176 11.35 -14.98 3.09
C SER A 176 12.87 -14.85 2.92
N ALA A 177 13.36 -13.74 2.33
CA ALA A 177 14.78 -13.50 2.08
C ALA A 177 15.55 -12.95 3.30
N GLY A 178 14.86 -12.64 4.40
CA GLY A 178 15.40 -12.65 5.77
C GLY A 178 16.55 -11.69 6.14
N GLN A 179 17.04 -10.82 5.25
CA GLN A 179 18.31 -10.10 5.51
C GLN A 179 18.20 -8.72 6.17
N ASN A 180 17.05 -8.01 6.13
CA ASN A 180 17.00 -6.58 6.49
C ASN A 180 16.15 -6.21 7.72
N GLY A 181 15.74 -7.16 8.58
CA GLY A 181 15.09 -6.84 9.86
C GLY A 181 13.73 -6.12 9.78
N GLN A 182 13.19 -5.90 8.58
CA GLN A 182 11.84 -5.42 8.33
C GLN A 182 10.86 -6.61 8.37
N PHE A 183 10.36 -6.93 9.56
CA PHE A 183 9.38 -8.00 9.74
C PHE A 183 8.03 -7.56 9.17
N ARG A 184 7.64 -8.08 7.99
CA ARG A 184 6.25 -7.93 7.52
C ARG A 184 5.31 -8.69 8.45
N THR A 185 4.17 -8.10 8.74
CA THR A 185 3.10 -8.78 9.46
C THR A 185 2.52 -9.90 8.58
N PRO A 186 2.42 -11.15 9.08
CA PRO A 186 1.79 -12.22 8.33
C PRO A 186 0.33 -11.89 7.96
N ARG A 187 -0.07 -12.20 6.73
CA ARG A 187 -1.41 -11.87 6.19
C ARG A 187 -2.59 -12.35 7.05
N HIS A 188 -2.48 -13.56 7.62
CA HIS A 188 -3.53 -14.11 8.46
C HIS A 188 -3.71 -13.32 9.77
N ILE A 189 -2.63 -12.74 10.32
CA ILE A 189 -2.69 -11.87 11.50
C ILE A 189 -3.33 -10.53 11.13
N ILE A 190 -2.92 -9.94 10.00
CA ILE A 190 -3.53 -8.71 9.47
C ILE A 190 -5.04 -8.92 9.32
N LYS A 191 -5.45 -9.97 8.60
CA LYS A 191 -6.87 -10.26 8.35
C LYS A 191 -7.65 -10.43 9.65
N LEU A 192 -7.12 -11.20 10.60
CA LEU A 192 -7.77 -11.36 11.91
C LEU A 192 -8.02 -10.02 12.59
N MET A 193 -7.01 -9.13 12.63
CA MET A 193 -7.14 -7.82 13.28
C MET A 193 -8.14 -6.91 12.55
N VAL A 194 -8.16 -6.93 11.21
CA VAL A 194 -9.15 -6.17 10.42
C VAL A 194 -10.56 -6.72 10.66
N ASP A 195 -10.74 -8.04 10.57
CA ASP A 195 -12.04 -8.69 10.78
C ASP A 195 -12.59 -8.40 12.19
N MET A 196 -11.71 -8.39 13.22
CA MET A 196 -12.08 -8.06 14.61
C MET A 196 -12.45 -6.59 14.80
N THR A 197 -11.83 -5.67 14.06
CA THR A 197 -12.10 -4.23 14.18
C THR A 197 -13.26 -3.76 13.29
N ALA A 198 -13.67 -4.59 12.33
CA ALA A 198 -14.82 -4.38 11.44
C ALA A 198 -14.89 -2.94 10.91
N PRO A 199 -13.94 -2.51 10.06
CA PRO A 199 -13.97 -1.16 9.51
C PRO A 199 -15.25 -0.91 8.70
N THR A 200 -15.77 0.30 8.82
CA THR A 200 -16.96 0.76 8.10
C THR A 200 -16.57 1.85 7.10
N PRO A 201 -17.38 2.15 6.09
CA PRO A 201 -17.08 3.24 5.17
C PRO A 201 -16.81 4.53 5.93
N ALA A 202 -17.57 4.85 6.98
CA ALA A 202 -17.42 6.06 7.80
C ALA A 202 -16.08 6.18 8.56
N ASP A 203 -15.25 5.14 8.60
CA ASP A 203 -13.95 5.19 9.25
C ASP A 203 -12.92 6.02 8.46
N THR A 204 -12.00 6.63 9.20
CA THR A 204 -10.74 7.20 8.72
C THR A 204 -9.64 6.36 9.36
N ILE A 205 -8.95 5.57 8.54
CA ILE A 205 -8.08 4.47 8.95
C ILE A 205 -6.62 4.91 8.79
N CYS A 206 -5.82 4.71 9.84
CA CYS A 206 -4.39 5.04 9.84
C CYS A 206 -3.52 3.83 10.19
N ASP A 207 -2.45 3.65 9.42
CA ASP A 207 -1.29 2.82 9.79
C ASP A 207 -0.03 3.71 9.85
N PRO A 208 0.41 4.15 11.05
CA PRO A 208 1.53 5.07 11.19
C PRO A 208 2.92 4.39 11.09
N ALA A 209 2.97 3.12 10.69
CA ALA A 209 4.19 2.38 10.36
C ALA A 209 3.88 1.40 9.21
N CYS A 210 3.37 1.93 8.10
CA CYS A 210 2.61 1.15 7.14
C CYS A 210 3.44 0.15 6.33
N GLY A 211 4.75 0.40 6.15
CA GLY A 211 5.59 -0.40 5.28
C GLY A 211 4.94 -0.55 3.90
N THR A 212 4.71 -1.79 3.49
CA THR A 212 4.00 -2.17 2.26
C THR A 212 2.47 -1.90 2.25
N ALA A 213 1.93 -1.18 3.24
CA ALA A 213 0.50 -0.89 3.41
C ALA A 213 -0.41 -2.12 3.64
N GLY A 214 0.12 -3.19 4.26
CA GLY A 214 -0.60 -4.47 4.38
C GLY A 214 -1.92 -4.38 5.16
N PHE A 215 -1.97 -3.62 6.26
CA PHE A 215 -3.20 -3.37 7.01
C PHE A 215 -4.22 -2.55 6.22
N LEU A 216 -3.78 -1.51 5.51
CA LEU A 216 -4.65 -0.65 4.70
C LEU A 216 -5.26 -1.42 3.53
N VAL A 217 -4.47 -2.28 2.87
CA VAL A 217 -4.97 -3.19 1.83
C VAL A 217 -6.06 -4.10 2.39
N ALA A 218 -5.78 -4.79 3.52
CA ALA A 218 -6.77 -5.68 4.13
C ALA A 218 -8.04 -4.96 4.59
N ALA A 219 -7.92 -3.72 5.08
CA ALA A 219 -9.07 -2.89 5.40
C ALA A 219 -9.87 -2.52 4.15
N SER A 220 -9.19 -2.23 3.02
CA SER A 220 -9.86 -1.94 1.75
C SER A 220 -10.59 -3.16 1.17
N GLU A 221 -10.02 -4.36 1.31
CA GLU A 221 -10.63 -5.63 0.94
C GLU A 221 -11.88 -5.88 1.78
N TYR A 222 -11.78 -5.76 3.11
CA TYR A 222 -12.92 -5.89 4.02
C TYR A 222 -14.05 -4.93 3.67
N LEU A 223 -13.72 -3.65 3.47
CA LEU A 223 -14.70 -2.64 3.11
C LEU A 223 -15.37 -2.96 1.76
N THR A 224 -14.60 -3.43 0.78
CA THR A 224 -15.14 -3.84 -0.51
C THR A 224 -16.06 -5.05 -0.38
N GLU A 225 -15.66 -6.07 0.39
CA GLU A 225 -16.45 -7.30 0.59
C GLU A 225 -17.77 -7.03 1.34
N HIS A 226 -17.72 -6.22 2.40
CA HIS A 226 -18.85 -6.04 3.31
C HIS A 226 -19.69 -4.79 3.04
N HIS A 227 -19.12 -3.76 2.41
CA HIS A 227 -19.73 -2.44 2.25
C HIS A 227 -19.70 -1.91 0.81
N GLN A 228 -19.59 -2.78 -0.20
CA GLN A 228 -19.55 -2.40 -1.61
C GLN A 228 -20.66 -1.42 -2.00
N ALA A 229 -21.89 -1.70 -1.57
CA ALA A 229 -23.07 -0.90 -1.92
C ALA A 229 -22.98 0.52 -1.38
N GLU A 230 -22.35 0.73 -0.22
CA GLU A 230 -22.17 2.04 0.40
C GLU A 230 -21.01 2.81 -0.26
N ILE A 231 -19.91 2.11 -0.57
CA ILE A 231 -18.73 2.70 -1.22
C ILE A 231 -19.05 3.26 -2.60
N TYR A 232 -19.91 2.57 -3.36
CA TYR A 232 -20.30 2.98 -4.71
C TYR A 232 -21.73 3.58 -4.78
N ALA A 233 -22.27 4.02 -3.64
CA ALA A 233 -23.61 4.64 -3.59
C ALA A 233 -23.68 5.98 -4.31
N SER A 234 -22.56 6.73 -4.34
CA SER A 234 -22.45 8.03 -5.00
C SER A 234 -21.00 8.31 -5.41
N GLU A 235 -20.80 9.32 -6.27
CA GLU A 235 -19.46 9.81 -6.61
C GLU A 235 -18.70 10.31 -5.37
N ASP A 236 -19.38 10.96 -4.42
CA ASP A 236 -18.77 11.41 -3.16
C ASP A 236 -18.32 10.25 -2.27
N ALA A 237 -19.12 9.17 -2.18
CA ALA A 237 -18.75 7.99 -1.40
C ALA A 237 -17.53 7.28 -2.02
N ALA A 238 -17.50 7.16 -3.35
CA ALA A 238 -16.38 6.60 -4.07
C ALA A 238 -15.13 7.49 -3.94
N HIS A 239 -15.30 8.82 -4.00
CA HIS A 239 -14.22 9.77 -3.76
C HIS A 239 -13.62 9.58 -2.36
N ARG A 240 -14.48 9.56 -1.33
CA ARG A 240 -14.07 9.41 0.06
C ARG A 240 -13.30 8.11 0.31
N PHE A 241 -13.78 6.99 -0.23
CA PHE A 241 -13.07 5.70 -0.16
C PHE A 241 -11.67 5.79 -0.78
N ASN A 242 -11.54 6.47 -1.93
CA ASN A 242 -10.27 6.56 -2.64
C ASN A 242 -9.29 7.59 -2.08
N HIS A 243 -9.75 8.63 -1.37
CA HIS A 243 -8.93 9.80 -0.99
C HIS A 243 -8.83 10.02 0.52
N ASP A 244 -9.90 9.78 1.26
CA ASP A 244 -10.01 10.26 2.64
C ASP A 244 -9.98 9.11 3.67
N THR A 245 -10.24 7.87 3.24
CA THR A 245 -10.37 6.72 4.14
C THR A 245 -9.03 6.15 4.61
N PHE A 246 -8.00 6.10 3.76
CA PHE A 246 -6.77 5.34 4.03
C PHE A 246 -5.54 6.25 4.18
N HIS A 247 -4.90 6.18 5.34
CA HIS A 247 -3.73 6.98 5.70
C HIS A 247 -2.60 6.07 6.15
N GLY A 248 -1.39 6.26 5.61
CA GLY A 248 -0.23 5.45 5.92
C GLY A 248 1.02 6.29 6.07
N PHE A 249 1.82 6.04 7.11
CA PHE A 249 3.08 6.74 7.34
C PHE A 249 4.24 5.77 7.39
N ASP A 250 5.31 6.11 6.68
CA ASP A 250 6.59 5.43 6.74
C ASP A 250 7.72 6.45 6.47
N PHE A 251 8.93 6.19 6.95
CA PHE A 251 10.09 7.04 6.68
C PHE A 251 10.96 6.50 5.53
N ASP A 252 10.78 5.24 5.16
CA ASP A 252 11.49 4.60 4.05
C ASP A 252 10.78 4.89 2.72
N SER A 253 11.44 5.67 1.86
CA SER A 253 10.92 6.00 0.52
C SER A 253 10.59 4.77 -0.33
N THR A 254 11.35 3.68 -0.19
CA THR A 254 11.07 2.42 -0.89
C THR A 254 9.76 1.82 -0.42
N MET A 255 9.50 1.82 0.89
CA MET A 255 8.26 1.31 1.45
C MET A 255 7.06 2.15 1.03
N LEU A 256 7.19 3.47 1.02
CA LEU A 256 6.12 4.37 0.57
C LEU A 256 5.73 4.13 -0.89
N ARG A 257 6.72 3.92 -1.78
CA ARG A 257 6.47 3.54 -3.18
C ARG A 257 5.71 2.22 -3.27
N ILE A 258 6.21 1.20 -2.58
CA ILE A 258 5.64 -0.15 -2.59
C ILE A 258 4.22 -0.13 -2.01
N GLY A 259 4.02 0.54 -0.87
CA GLY A 259 2.72 0.65 -0.20
C GLY A 259 1.69 1.41 -1.04
N SER A 260 2.09 2.53 -1.65
CA SER A 260 1.21 3.29 -2.56
C SER A 260 0.80 2.44 -3.77
N MET A 261 1.75 1.72 -4.38
CA MET A 261 1.44 0.82 -5.48
C MET A 261 0.55 -0.35 -5.05
N ASN A 262 0.80 -0.90 -3.87
CA ASN A 262 0.00 -2.00 -3.33
C ASN A 262 -1.47 -1.60 -3.21
N MET A 263 -1.73 -0.42 -2.63
CA MET A 263 -3.07 0.15 -2.53
C MET A 263 -3.70 0.37 -3.91
N LEU A 264 -2.97 0.92 -4.88
CA LEU A 264 -3.46 1.16 -6.23
C LEU A 264 -3.83 -0.14 -6.97
N LEU A 265 -3.01 -1.19 -6.85
CA LEU A 265 -3.29 -2.50 -7.43
C LEU A 265 -4.48 -3.18 -6.77
N HIS A 266 -4.68 -2.95 -5.47
CA HIS A 266 -5.89 -3.31 -4.76
C HIS A 266 -7.01 -2.29 -4.95
N GLY A 267 -6.91 -1.38 -5.94
CA GLY A 267 -7.96 -0.47 -6.41
C GLY A 267 -8.36 0.67 -5.48
N VAL A 268 -7.46 1.10 -4.61
CA VAL A 268 -7.54 2.38 -3.91
C VAL A 268 -6.67 3.37 -4.66
N GLU A 269 -7.29 4.33 -5.34
CA GLU A 269 -6.61 5.18 -6.31
C GLU A 269 -5.67 6.22 -5.66
N ASN A 270 -6.08 6.87 -4.57
CA ASN A 270 -5.31 7.98 -4.01
C ASN A 270 -5.17 7.91 -2.47
N PRO A 271 -4.58 6.83 -1.94
CA PRO A 271 -4.37 6.71 -0.49
C PRO A 271 -3.41 7.80 0.01
N ALA A 272 -3.63 8.32 1.22
CA ALA A 272 -2.73 9.29 1.84
C ALA A 272 -1.49 8.58 2.45
N ILE A 273 -0.58 8.13 1.59
CA ILE A 273 0.68 7.50 1.99
C ILE A 273 1.79 8.55 1.99
N GLU A 274 2.36 8.85 3.15
CA GLU A 274 3.26 10.01 3.32
C GLU A 274 4.58 9.66 4.00
N ASN A 275 5.64 10.35 3.57
CA ASN A 275 6.94 10.28 4.23
C ASN A 275 6.88 11.01 5.56
N ARG A 276 6.88 10.27 6.67
CA ARG A 276 6.88 10.83 8.02
C ARG A 276 7.70 9.94 8.95
N ASP A 277 8.55 10.56 9.76
CA ASP A 277 9.01 9.94 11.00
C ASP A 277 7.92 10.14 12.05
N SER A 278 7.09 9.12 12.23
CA SER A 278 5.87 9.18 13.05
C SER A 278 6.12 9.57 14.52
N LEU A 279 7.35 9.40 15.01
CA LEU A 279 7.72 9.76 16.39
C LEU A 279 8.42 11.13 16.50
N SER A 280 8.72 11.78 15.38
CA SER A 280 9.42 13.07 15.34
C SER A 280 8.53 14.25 15.72
N GLU A 281 9.13 15.28 16.35
CA GLU A 281 8.48 16.55 16.67
C GLU A 281 7.94 17.27 15.42
N SER A 282 8.55 17.07 14.24
CA SER A 282 8.10 17.69 12.99
C SER A 282 6.68 17.31 12.58
N HIS A 283 6.14 16.22 13.13
CA HIS A 283 4.78 15.73 12.86
C HIS A 283 3.89 15.73 14.10
N ALA A 284 4.25 16.51 15.14
CA ALA A 284 3.49 16.57 16.38
C ALA A 284 2.10 17.22 16.25
N ALA A 285 1.84 17.93 15.14
CA ALA A 285 0.57 18.62 14.90
C ALA A 285 -0.61 17.68 14.62
N VAL A 286 -0.37 16.44 14.20
CA VAL A 286 -1.41 15.46 13.87
C VAL A 286 -1.90 14.79 15.14
N ALA A 287 -3.14 15.11 15.53
CA ALA A 287 -3.78 14.55 16.72
C ALA A 287 -5.30 14.51 16.56
N GLY A 288 -5.91 13.41 17.00
CA GLY A 288 -7.36 13.28 17.04
C GLY A 288 -8.06 13.18 15.68
N GLU A 289 -7.38 12.71 14.64
CA GLU A 289 -7.89 12.68 13.27
C GLU A 289 -8.51 11.34 12.88
N PHE A 290 -8.04 10.23 13.47
CA PHE A 290 -8.34 8.89 12.98
C PHE A 290 -9.36 8.16 13.84
N SER A 291 -10.28 7.41 13.21
CA SER A 291 -11.26 6.58 13.92
C SER A 291 -10.78 5.15 14.15
N LEU A 292 -9.85 4.69 13.33
CA LEU A 292 -9.27 3.35 13.41
C LEU A 292 -7.76 3.42 13.18
N VAL A 293 -6.98 2.88 14.12
CA VAL A 293 -5.55 2.62 13.93
C VAL A 293 -5.30 1.13 13.84
N LEU A 294 -4.63 0.70 12.77
CA LEU A 294 -4.21 -0.67 12.54
C LEU A 294 -2.70 -0.65 12.29
N ALA A 295 -1.91 -1.28 13.13
CA ALA A 295 -0.45 -1.11 13.04
C ALA A 295 0.34 -2.31 13.54
N ASN A 296 1.51 -2.51 12.93
CA ASN A 296 2.59 -3.31 13.47
C ASN A 296 3.86 -2.44 13.54
N PRO A 297 4.05 -1.65 14.62
CA PRO A 297 5.20 -0.77 14.76
C PRO A 297 6.52 -1.56 14.89
N PRO A 298 7.66 -0.94 14.57
CA PRO A 298 8.96 -1.57 14.78
C PRO A 298 9.20 -1.91 16.26
N PHE A 299 9.61 -3.15 16.52
CA PHE A 299 9.76 -3.68 17.90
C PHE A 299 11.08 -3.34 18.58
N ALA A 300 12.08 -2.89 17.83
CA ALA A 300 13.41 -2.61 18.35
C ALA A 300 13.93 -1.28 17.80
N GLY A 301 14.52 -0.49 18.69
CA GLY A 301 15.04 0.84 18.39
C GLY A 301 15.12 1.67 19.66
N SER A 302 16.01 2.65 19.67
CA SER A 302 16.05 3.68 20.70
C SER A 302 16.20 5.01 19.99
N LEU A 303 15.25 5.92 20.23
CA LEU A 303 15.33 7.29 19.72
C LEU A 303 15.93 8.22 20.77
N ASP A 304 16.44 9.36 20.33
CA ASP A 304 16.85 10.39 21.27
C ASP A 304 15.66 11.21 21.77
N TYR A 305 15.78 11.72 23.00
CA TYR A 305 14.70 12.51 23.60
C TYR A 305 14.42 13.79 22.84
N ASP A 306 15.46 14.41 22.26
CA ASP A 306 15.36 15.71 21.60
C ASP A 306 14.82 15.61 20.17
N SER A 307 14.90 14.43 19.54
CA SER A 307 14.30 14.16 18.24
C SER A 307 12.86 13.65 18.33
N THR A 308 12.42 13.19 19.51
CA THR A 308 11.08 12.65 19.73
C THR A 308 10.09 13.75 20.09
N ALA A 309 8.86 13.63 19.62
CA ALA A 309 7.81 14.59 19.91
C ALA A 309 7.59 14.80 21.42
N LYS A 310 7.55 16.07 21.85
CA LYS A 310 7.54 16.47 23.27
C LYS A 310 6.27 16.05 24.00
N ASP A 311 5.15 16.04 23.31
CA ASP A 311 3.85 15.60 23.80
C ASP A 311 3.83 14.09 24.08
N LEU A 312 4.44 13.27 23.19
CA LEU A 312 4.63 11.83 23.44
C LEU A 312 5.51 11.61 24.68
N GLN A 313 6.58 12.40 24.80
CA GLN A 313 7.48 12.36 25.96
C GLN A 313 6.82 12.83 27.26
N ALA A 314 5.80 13.68 27.18
CA ALA A 314 4.99 14.10 28.32
C ALA A 314 4.04 12.98 28.78
N MET A 315 3.48 12.20 27.85
CA MET A 315 2.65 11.03 28.16
C MET A 315 3.50 9.91 28.78
N VAL A 316 4.61 9.55 28.12
CA VAL A 316 5.53 8.51 28.57
C VAL A 316 6.97 8.91 28.30
N ARG A 317 7.70 9.27 29.37
CA ARG A 317 9.13 9.61 29.29
C ARG A 317 9.97 8.35 29.05
N THR A 318 10.35 8.09 27.79
CA THR A 318 11.15 6.91 27.41
C THR A 318 11.85 7.10 26.06
N LYS A 319 12.96 6.38 25.84
CA LYS A 319 13.62 6.25 24.53
C LYS A 319 13.17 5.02 23.74
N LYS A 320 12.35 4.17 24.38
CA LYS A 320 11.89 2.89 23.84
C LYS A 320 10.80 3.12 22.78
N THR A 321 11.14 2.85 21.53
CA THR A 321 10.28 3.04 20.37
C THR A 321 8.93 2.34 20.54
N GLU A 322 8.91 1.12 21.09
CA GLU A 322 7.69 0.31 21.28
C GLU A 322 6.65 0.98 22.20
N LEU A 323 7.08 1.76 23.20
CA LEU A 323 6.19 2.49 24.10
C LEU A 323 5.74 3.84 23.51
N LEU A 324 6.63 4.47 22.75
CA LEU A 324 6.35 5.74 22.08
C LEU A 324 5.30 5.57 20.99
N PHE A 325 5.33 4.46 20.25
CA PHE A 325 4.30 4.14 19.26
C PHE A 325 2.91 3.98 19.88
N ILE A 326 2.78 3.36 21.06
CA ILE A 326 1.48 3.28 21.75
C ILE A 326 0.99 4.68 22.14
N SER A 327 1.90 5.53 22.64
CA SER A 327 1.57 6.92 22.97
C SER A 327 1.13 7.69 21.72
N LEU A 328 1.78 7.45 20.58
CA LEU A 328 1.41 7.99 19.28
C LEU A 328 0.01 7.52 18.86
N PHE A 329 -0.31 6.24 18.97
CA PHE A 329 -1.63 5.73 18.59
C PHE A 329 -2.74 6.43 19.38
N LEU A 330 -2.55 6.58 20.70
CA LEU A 330 -3.51 7.31 21.54
C LEU A 330 -3.68 8.77 21.12
N ARG A 331 -2.59 9.43 20.71
CA ARG A 331 -2.65 10.81 20.18
C ARG A 331 -3.40 10.90 18.86
N LEU A 332 -3.15 9.96 17.95
CA LEU A 332 -3.71 9.94 16.60
C LEU A 332 -5.22 9.67 16.60
N LEU A 333 -5.72 8.92 17.57
CA LEU A 333 -7.13 8.57 17.69
C LEU A 333 -7.98 9.78 18.10
N LYS A 334 -9.08 9.98 17.35
CA LYS A 334 -10.16 10.87 17.78
C LYS A 334 -10.89 10.30 19.00
N PRO A 335 -11.63 11.12 19.78
CA PRO A 335 -12.49 10.61 20.84
C PRO A 335 -13.47 9.55 20.31
N GLY A 336 -13.47 8.37 20.96
CA GLY A 336 -14.27 7.21 20.53
C GLY A 336 -13.66 6.39 19.38
N GLY A 337 -12.45 6.75 18.91
CA GLY A 337 -11.67 5.93 17.99
C GLY A 337 -11.19 4.63 18.65
N ARG A 338 -10.82 3.65 17.82
CA ARG A 338 -10.35 2.33 18.25
C ARG A 338 -9.03 1.97 17.58
N ALA A 339 -8.26 1.08 18.21
CA ALA A 339 -7.02 0.59 17.63
C ALA A 339 -6.86 -0.92 17.85
N ALA A 340 -6.29 -1.59 16.86
CA ALA A 340 -5.73 -2.94 17.01
C ALA A 340 -4.27 -2.90 16.55
N VAL A 341 -3.35 -3.19 17.46
CA VAL A 341 -1.92 -2.99 17.24
C VAL A 341 -1.11 -4.16 17.76
N ILE A 342 -0.03 -4.49 17.06
CA ILE A 342 0.91 -5.53 17.50
C ILE A 342 1.96 -4.89 18.40
N VAL A 343 2.22 -5.50 19.55
CA VAL A 343 3.22 -5.02 20.51
C VAL A 343 4.13 -6.17 20.94
N PRO A 344 5.40 -5.90 21.25
CA PRO A 344 6.24 -6.91 21.86
C PRO A 344 5.78 -7.17 23.29
N ASP A 345 5.90 -8.42 23.71
CA ASP A 345 5.77 -8.95 25.07
C ASP A 345 6.22 -7.99 26.19
N GLY A 346 7.33 -7.28 25.99
CA GLY A 346 7.88 -6.29 26.93
C GLY A 346 6.90 -5.17 27.31
N VAL A 347 5.97 -4.80 26.44
CA VAL A 347 4.91 -3.82 26.74
C VAL A 347 4.03 -4.31 27.89
N LEU A 348 3.75 -5.62 27.94
CA LEU A 348 2.84 -6.23 28.92
C LEU A 348 3.47 -6.39 30.30
N PHE A 349 4.73 -6.86 30.37
CA PHE A 349 5.39 -7.18 31.66
C PHE A 349 6.56 -6.28 32.04
N GLY A 350 6.97 -5.35 31.17
CA GLY A 350 8.10 -4.46 31.43
C GLY A 350 7.91 -3.70 32.75
N SER A 351 8.98 -3.61 33.55
CA SER A 351 8.91 -3.16 34.94
C SER A 351 9.32 -1.70 35.17
N SER A 352 9.83 -1.03 34.13
CA SER A 352 10.25 0.38 34.23
C SER A 352 9.07 1.31 34.51
N LYS A 353 9.36 2.51 35.01
CA LYS A 353 8.33 3.54 35.28
C LYS A 353 7.50 3.85 34.03
N ALA A 354 8.15 3.93 32.86
CA ALA A 354 7.48 4.17 31.58
C ALA A 354 6.46 3.09 31.23
N HIS A 355 6.84 1.81 31.33
CA HIS A 355 5.93 0.68 31.06
C HIS A 355 4.73 0.69 32.01
N LYS A 356 4.97 0.86 33.32
CA LYS A 356 3.92 0.90 34.33
C LYS A 356 2.98 2.09 34.11
N SER A 357 3.52 3.26 33.79
CA SER A 357 2.75 4.47 33.51
C SER A 357 1.86 4.29 32.27
N LEU A 358 2.43 3.78 31.17
CA LEU A 358 1.67 3.54 29.95
C LEU A 358 0.52 2.56 30.18
N ARG A 359 0.79 1.40 30.83
CA ARG A 359 -0.27 0.44 31.14
C ARG A 359 -1.34 1.02 32.06
N LYS A 360 -0.95 1.88 33.01
CA LYS A 360 -1.90 2.60 33.86
C LYS A 360 -2.82 3.50 33.02
N THR A 361 -2.26 4.30 32.13
CA THR A 361 -3.03 5.14 31.18
C THR A 361 -3.96 4.31 30.30
N LEU A 362 -3.51 3.17 29.77
CA LEU A 362 -4.36 2.28 28.95
C LEU A 362 -5.55 1.68 29.71
N ILE A 363 -5.44 1.48 31.03
CA ILE A 363 -6.50 0.87 31.84
C ILE A 363 -7.42 1.94 32.46
N GLU A 364 -6.84 3.05 32.91
CA GLU A 364 -7.58 4.08 33.66
C GLU A 364 -8.21 5.14 32.74
N ASP A 365 -7.53 5.49 31.64
CA ASP A 365 -7.95 6.58 30.75
C ASP A 365 -8.53 6.06 29.43
N GLN A 366 -8.35 4.77 29.11
CA GLN A 366 -8.77 4.14 27.86
C GLN A 366 -9.55 2.85 28.13
N LYS A 367 -10.18 2.30 27.08
CA LYS A 367 -10.92 1.03 27.14
C LYS A 367 -10.13 -0.09 26.47
N LEU A 368 -9.29 -0.79 27.24
CA LEU A 368 -8.61 -2.00 26.77
C LEU A 368 -9.58 -3.19 26.76
N GLU A 369 -10.04 -3.59 25.57
CA GLU A 369 -11.03 -4.67 25.42
C GLU A 369 -10.43 -6.08 25.38
N ALA A 370 -9.24 -6.23 24.78
CA ALA A 370 -8.55 -7.50 24.62
C ALA A 370 -7.02 -7.31 24.54
N VAL A 371 -6.28 -8.37 24.88
CA VAL A 371 -4.83 -8.53 24.68
C VAL A 371 -4.57 -9.89 24.04
#